data_AF-A0A1H3QD66-F1
#
_entry.id   AF-A0A1H3QD66-F1
#
_cell.length_a   1.000
_cell.length_b   1.000
_cell.length_c   1.000
_cell.angle_alpha   90.00
_cell.angle_beta   90.00
_cell.angle_gamma   90.00
#
_symmetry.space_group_name_H-M   'P 1'
#
loop_
_entity.id
_entity.type
_entity.pdbx_description
1 polymer ?
#
loop_
_entity_poly.entity_id
_entity_poly.type
_entity_poly.pdbx_seq_one_letter_code
_entity_poly.pdbx_strand_id
1 'polypeptide(L)'
;MRYPIYTALSLALLLAACKPAASAADATPAPAPAPAVAKAPATAPAPAAAAPAAPAPAATVAEPEIAKSFSKDITYSDLRKRLLGAGWLPLRDPDCRSNVGGEARVCTYLPEVEGCSSDGYCKMWFANRELGLRVRVGTYGPNDRGNTLGNGTATAVRYWEFVGVDAPAAAACPAGDFDQFLTRFAADPALAREFTAPLVKVVELRSDEDGDVPQPVYVLGSAYRGFDVRYRNGAYHFVHEGESDKQPLKLSVSRQGANARLVSYRLNMSEGNSYRFEDKGGCWRLTEDPEPPSP
;
A
#
# COMPACT_ATOMS: atom_id res chain seq x y z
N MET A 1 -7.55 -9.68 -46.94
CA MET A 1 -8.00 -8.29 -47.13
C MET A 1 -6.82 -7.39 -46.85
N ARG A 2 -6.39 -6.62 -47.86
CA ARG A 2 -5.24 -5.71 -47.85
C ARG A 2 -5.80 -4.28 -47.76
N TYR A 3 -5.31 -3.47 -46.82
CA TYR A 3 -5.50 -2.01 -46.86
C TYR A 3 -4.18 -1.29 -46.52
N PRO A 4 -3.97 -0.07 -47.05
CA PRO A 4 -2.68 0.35 -47.58
C PRO A 4 -1.90 1.30 -46.67
N ILE A 5 -0.62 1.38 -47.05
CA ILE A 5 0.41 2.35 -46.71
C ILE A 5 -0.07 3.77 -47.03
N TYR A 6 0.07 4.71 -46.08
CA TYR A 6 0.06 6.13 -46.37
C TYR A 6 1.38 6.79 -45.96
N THR A 7 1.84 7.57 -46.91
CA THR A 7 3.09 8.28 -47.09
C THR A 7 3.25 9.49 -46.18
N ALA A 8 4.48 9.63 -45.68
CA ALA A 8 5.28 10.84 -45.47
C ALA A 8 4.58 12.21 -45.50
N LEU A 9 4.75 12.97 -44.41
CA LEU A 9 4.73 14.43 -44.43
C LEU A 9 5.95 14.96 -43.67
N SER A 10 6.85 15.62 -44.40
CA SER A 10 8.00 16.38 -43.90
C SER A 10 7.75 17.87 -44.14
N LEU A 11 8.01 18.72 -43.14
CA LEU A 11 8.29 20.20 -43.12
C LEU A 11 7.60 20.80 -41.87
N ALA A 12 8.14 21.76 -41.13
CA ALA A 12 9.36 22.56 -41.23
C ALA A 12 9.69 23.14 -39.84
N LEU A 13 10.96 23.44 -39.63
CA LEU A 13 11.51 24.27 -38.55
C LEU A 13 10.81 25.63 -38.45
N LEU A 14 10.48 26.07 -37.23
CA LEU A 14 10.42 27.47 -36.84
C LEU A 14 11.06 27.64 -35.46
N LEU A 15 12.30 28.13 -35.47
CA LEU A 15 13.01 28.67 -34.31
C LEU A 15 12.45 30.07 -34.02
N ALA A 16 11.87 30.27 -32.83
CA ALA A 16 11.60 31.60 -32.29
C ALA A 16 12.18 31.69 -30.87
N ALA A 17 13.29 32.39 -30.77
CA ALA A 17 13.94 32.77 -29.52
C ALA A 17 13.23 34.01 -28.94
N CYS A 18 12.74 33.92 -27.70
CA CYS A 18 12.32 35.08 -26.92
C CYS A 18 13.17 35.21 -25.64
N LYS A 19 13.70 36.43 -25.50
CA LYS A 19 14.62 36.92 -24.47
C LYS A 19 14.02 36.89 -23.06
N PRO A 20 14.86 36.79 -22.01
CA PRO A 20 14.46 37.01 -20.63
C PRO A 20 14.18 38.50 -20.35
N ALA A 21 13.06 38.78 -19.68
CA ALA A 21 12.74 40.10 -19.15
C ALA A 21 13.54 40.36 -17.87
N ALA A 22 14.21 41.52 -17.84
CA ALA A 22 15.00 41.99 -16.73
C ALA A 22 14.11 42.37 -15.54
N SER A 23 14.55 41.93 -14.36
CA SER A 23 14.00 42.26 -13.05
C SER A 23 14.17 43.75 -12.75
N ALA A 24 13.07 44.43 -12.40
CA ALA A 24 13.13 45.76 -11.84
C ALA A 24 13.72 45.68 -10.41
N ALA A 25 14.68 46.56 -10.15
CA ALA A 25 15.32 46.75 -8.87
C ALA A 25 14.37 47.47 -7.92
N ASP A 26 14.02 46.84 -6.81
CA ASP A 26 13.39 47.51 -5.67
C ASP A 26 14.48 48.06 -4.74
N ALA A 27 14.28 49.31 -4.36
CA ALA A 27 15.22 50.14 -3.64
C ALA A 27 15.41 49.66 -2.20
N THR A 28 16.66 49.46 -1.81
CA THR A 28 17.10 49.18 -0.43
C THR A 28 17.06 50.46 0.41
N PRO A 29 16.30 50.54 1.51
CA PRO A 29 16.44 51.61 2.48
C PRO A 29 17.68 51.40 3.37
N ALA A 30 18.35 52.50 3.69
CA ALA A 30 19.56 52.55 4.50
C ALA A 30 19.41 51.93 5.90
N PRO A 31 20.48 51.34 6.48
CA PRO A 31 20.45 50.73 7.80
C PRO A 31 20.45 51.78 8.92
N ALA A 32 19.49 51.67 9.83
CA ALA A 32 19.44 52.39 11.09
C ALA A 32 20.51 51.85 12.08
N PRO A 33 21.05 52.70 12.98
CA PRO A 33 22.11 52.32 13.91
C PRO A 33 21.65 51.30 14.95
N ALA A 34 22.54 50.33 15.22
CA ALA A 34 22.33 49.20 16.12
C ALA A 34 22.13 49.63 17.59
N PRO A 35 21.12 49.09 18.29
CA PRO A 35 21.03 49.22 19.74
C PRO A 35 22.00 48.27 20.45
N ALA A 36 22.52 48.75 21.58
CA ALA A 36 23.53 48.12 22.41
C ALA A 36 23.14 46.72 22.90
N VAL A 37 24.12 45.81 22.84
CA VAL A 37 24.04 44.41 23.27
C VAL A 37 23.86 44.34 24.79
N ALA A 38 22.66 44.01 25.25
CA ALA A 38 22.43 43.54 26.61
C ALA A 38 22.82 42.06 26.70
N LYS A 39 23.74 41.74 27.62
CA LYS A 39 24.15 40.36 27.95
C LYS A 39 22.95 39.59 28.49
N ALA A 40 22.48 38.61 27.71
CA ALA A 40 21.53 37.60 28.19
C ALA A 40 22.25 36.60 29.12
N PRO A 41 21.62 36.17 30.23
CA PRO A 41 22.16 35.16 31.12
C PRO A 41 22.21 33.78 30.44
N ALA A 42 23.30 33.06 30.69
CA ALA A 42 23.56 31.73 30.16
C ALA A 42 22.51 30.73 30.66
N THR A 43 21.64 30.28 29.76
CA THR A 43 20.72 29.17 29.98
C THR A 43 21.51 27.86 30.09
N ALA A 44 21.28 27.12 31.17
CA ALA A 44 21.87 25.80 31.40
C ALA A 44 21.53 24.83 30.23
N PRO A 45 22.45 23.90 29.89
CA PRO A 45 22.21 22.95 28.80
C PRO A 45 21.03 22.02 29.13
N ALA A 46 20.08 21.96 28.20
CA ALA A 46 18.99 20.99 28.24
C ALA A 46 19.56 19.56 28.20
N PRO A 47 18.98 18.61 28.96
CA PRO A 47 19.40 17.22 28.92
C PRO A 47 19.23 16.67 27.50
N ALA A 48 20.28 16.01 27.01
CA ALA A 48 20.31 15.37 25.71
C ALA A 48 19.11 14.44 25.55
N ALA A 49 18.31 14.68 24.50
CA ALA A 49 17.27 13.77 24.09
C ALA A 49 17.88 12.39 23.87
N ALA A 50 17.35 11.39 24.57
CA ALA A 50 17.76 10.01 24.40
C ALA A 50 17.60 9.62 22.92
N ALA A 51 18.64 9.04 22.35
CA ALA A 51 18.59 8.46 21.02
C ALA A 51 17.40 7.48 20.95
N PRO A 52 16.62 7.46 19.84
CA PRO A 52 15.55 6.50 19.68
C PRO A 52 16.13 5.09 19.83
N ALA A 53 15.52 4.32 20.73
CA ALA A 53 15.88 2.94 20.94
C ALA A 53 15.84 2.19 19.60
N ALA A 54 16.91 1.45 19.29
CA ALA A 54 16.93 0.56 18.14
C ALA A 54 15.68 -0.35 18.18
N PRO A 55 14.99 -0.58 17.05
CA PRO A 55 13.82 -1.44 17.02
C PRO A 55 14.20 -2.81 17.56
N ALA A 56 13.41 -3.29 18.53
CA ALA A 56 13.60 -4.62 19.09
C ALA A 56 13.56 -5.66 17.94
N PRO A 57 14.47 -6.66 17.93
CA PRO A 57 14.42 -7.72 16.92
C PRO A 57 13.05 -8.39 16.99
N ALA A 58 12.37 -8.48 15.85
CA ALA A 58 11.10 -9.16 15.75
C ALA A 58 11.27 -10.60 16.27
N ALA A 59 10.38 -11.03 17.16
CA ALA A 59 10.45 -12.36 17.76
C ALA A 59 10.41 -13.43 16.66
N THR A 60 11.47 -14.25 16.58
CA THR A 60 11.53 -15.37 15.64
C THR A 60 10.43 -16.36 15.98
N VAL A 61 9.48 -16.53 15.06
CA VAL A 61 8.34 -17.44 15.18
C VAL A 61 8.73 -18.83 14.66
N ALA A 62 8.09 -19.87 15.19
CA ALA A 62 8.29 -21.23 14.70
C ALA A 62 7.96 -21.31 13.20
N GLU A 63 8.82 -21.98 12.43
CA GLU A 63 8.62 -22.09 10.98
C GLU A 63 7.37 -22.91 10.66
N PRO A 64 6.48 -22.42 9.77
CA PRO A 64 5.34 -23.18 9.29
C PRO A 64 5.78 -24.32 8.34
N GLU A 65 4.91 -25.32 8.16
CA GLU A 65 5.19 -26.51 7.34
C GLU A 65 5.68 -26.19 5.91
N ILE A 66 5.22 -25.09 5.32
CA ILE A 66 5.62 -24.65 3.98
C ILE A 66 7.13 -24.37 3.87
N ALA A 67 7.80 -24.05 4.97
CA ALA A 67 9.25 -23.80 5.02
C ALA A 67 10.06 -25.02 4.57
N LYS A 68 9.55 -26.24 4.74
CA LYS A 68 10.18 -27.48 4.26
C LYS A 68 10.31 -27.54 2.73
N SER A 69 9.51 -26.74 2.02
CA SER A 69 9.58 -26.62 0.57
C SER A 69 10.59 -25.56 0.11
N PHE A 70 11.29 -24.88 1.02
CA PHE A 70 12.22 -23.83 0.68
C PHE A 70 13.64 -24.39 0.63
N SER A 71 14.43 -23.92 -0.32
CA SER A 71 15.85 -24.23 -0.39
C SER A 71 16.59 -23.02 -0.92
N LYS A 72 17.86 -22.88 -0.53
CA LYS A 72 18.75 -21.95 -1.22
C LYS A 72 18.84 -22.34 -2.69
N ASP A 73 19.00 -21.35 -3.56
CA ASP A 73 19.15 -21.50 -5.00
C ASP A 73 17.92 -22.03 -5.76
N ILE A 74 16.79 -22.27 -5.08
CA ILE A 74 15.53 -22.46 -5.81
C ILE A 74 15.22 -21.19 -6.61
N THR A 75 14.63 -21.36 -7.79
CA THR A 75 14.15 -20.23 -8.55
C THR A 75 13.06 -19.51 -7.76
N TYR A 76 13.09 -18.18 -7.82
CA TYR A 76 12.07 -17.37 -7.15
C TYR A 76 10.66 -17.70 -7.67
N SER A 77 10.50 -17.93 -8.99
CA SER A 77 9.22 -18.30 -9.59
C SER A 77 8.66 -19.60 -9.01
N ASP A 78 9.50 -20.60 -8.75
CA ASP A 78 9.07 -21.84 -8.11
C ASP A 78 8.66 -21.64 -6.65
N LEU A 79 9.44 -20.85 -5.89
CA LEU A 79 9.09 -20.50 -4.51
C LEU A 79 7.75 -19.76 -4.46
N ARG A 80 7.57 -18.74 -5.31
CA ARG A 80 6.33 -17.98 -5.42
C ARG A 80 5.15 -18.88 -5.75
N LYS A 81 5.30 -19.80 -6.71
CA LYS A 81 4.25 -20.77 -7.05
C LYS A 81 3.87 -21.66 -5.86
N ARG A 82 4.84 -22.11 -5.06
CA ARG A 82 4.60 -22.90 -3.84
C ARG A 82 3.86 -22.10 -2.76
N LEU A 83 4.29 -20.86 -2.52
CA LEU A 83 3.64 -19.93 -1.59
C LEU A 83 2.17 -19.68 -1.97
N LEU A 84 1.92 -19.28 -3.23
CA LEU A 84 0.57 -19.04 -3.75
C LEU A 84 -0.30 -20.30 -3.66
N GLY A 85 0.25 -21.46 -4.02
CA GLY A 85 -0.45 -22.76 -3.90
C GLY A 85 -0.78 -23.16 -2.46
N ALA A 86 -0.07 -22.61 -1.47
CA ALA A 86 -0.30 -22.83 -0.05
C ALA A 86 -1.13 -21.69 0.61
N GLY A 87 -1.77 -20.83 -0.19
CA GLY A 87 -2.65 -19.77 0.31
C GLY A 87 -1.92 -18.53 0.86
N TRP A 88 -0.61 -18.43 0.64
CA TRP A 88 0.11 -17.18 0.91
C TRP A 88 -0.15 -16.21 -0.24
N LEU A 89 -0.39 -14.93 0.08
CA LEU A 89 -0.56 -13.90 -0.93
C LEU A 89 0.62 -12.92 -0.89
N PRO A 90 0.95 -12.27 -2.02
CA PRO A 90 1.89 -11.16 -2.03
C PRO A 90 1.49 -10.11 -1.00
N LEU A 91 2.46 -9.59 -0.24
CA LEU A 91 2.23 -8.47 0.68
C LEU A 91 2.74 -7.19 0.02
N ARG A 92 1.82 -6.28 -0.30
CA ARG A 92 2.09 -4.99 -0.91
C ARG A 92 2.84 -4.08 0.04
N ASP A 93 3.99 -3.59 -0.40
CA ASP A 93 4.68 -2.48 0.24
C ASP A 93 4.28 -1.14 -0.43
N PRO A 94 3.67 -0.19 0.30
CA PRO A 94 3.28 1.11 -0.26
C PRO A 94 4.49 1.95 -0.70
N ASP A 95 5.67 1.71 -0.14
CA ASP A 95 6.89 2.48 -0.36
C ASP A 95 7.80 1.84 -1.41
N CYS A 96 7.37 0.75 -2.08
CA CYS A 96 8.18 0.03 -3.07
C CYS A 96 8.85 0.98 -4.08
N ARG A 97 8.09 1.92 -4.69
CA ARG A 97 8.60 2.87 -5.69
C ARG A 97 9.70 3.80 -5.15
N SER A 98 9.58 4.18 -3.88
CA SER A 98 10.60 5.00 -3.20
C SER A 98 11.85 4.16 -2.92
N ASN A 99 11.67 2.91 -2.49
CA ASN A 99 12.76 2.01 -2.07
C ASN A 99 13.63 1.51 -3.23
N VAL A 100 13.05 1.35 -4.41
CA VAL A 100 13.71 0.90 -5.67
C VAL A 100 14.30 2.05 -6.51
N GLY A 101 13.88 3.29 -6.27
CA GLY A 101 14.26 4.47 -7.07
C GLY A 101 13.49 4.61 -8.39
N GLY A 102 12.36 5.33 -8.35
CA GLY A 102 11.66 5.84 -9.55
C GLY A 102 10.52 4.94 -10.06
N GLU A 103 10.30 4.93 -11.38
CA GLU A 103 9.22 4.22 -12.11
C GLU A 103 9.35 2.68 -12.09
N ALA A 104 9.96 2.10 -11.06
CA ALA A 104 10.39 0.71 -11.10
C ALA A 104 9.22 -0.24 -11.31
N ARG A 105 9.13 -0.70 -12.56
CA ARG A 105 8.08 -1.57 -13.08
C ARG A 105 7.95 -2.85 -12.25
N VAL A 106 9.01 -3.27 -11.57
CA VAL A 106 9.03 -4.41 -10.66
C VAL A 106 7.93 -4.34 -9.59
N CYS A 107 7.63 -3.16 -9.06
CA CYS A 107 6.55 -2.95 -8.09
C CYS A 107 5.14 -3.17 -8.68
N THR A 108 5.01 -3.14 -10.02
CA THR A 108 3.74 -3.34 -10.72
C THR A 108 3.45 -4.81 -10.97
N TYR A 109 4.45 -5.61 -11.41
CA TYR A 109 4.23 -7.02 -11.72
C TYR A 109 4.58 -7.98 -10.57
N LEU A 110 5.30 -7.51 -9.54
CA LEU A 110 5.56 -8.23 -8.29
C LEU A 110 5.12 -7.37 -7.11
N PRO A 111 3.83 -7.38 -6.74
CA PRO A 111 3.35 -6.58 -5.61
C PRO A 111 4.02 -6.95 -4.28
N GLU A 112 4.61 -8.14 -4.16
CA GLU A 112 5.40 -8.56 -3.01
C GLU A 112 6.73 -7.82 -2.82
N VAL A 113 7.23 -7.06 -3.81
CA VAL A 113 8.55 -6.42 -3.70
C VAL A 113 8.49 -5.24 -2.73
N GLU A 114 9.38 -5.25 -1.73
CA GLU A 114 9.65 -4.10 -0.86
C GLU A 114 10.69 -3.18 -1.49
N GLY A 115 11.74 -3.76 -2.09
CA GLY A 115 12.84 -2.99 -2.67
C GLY A 115 13.88 -3.89 -3.35
N CYS A 116 14.59 -3.33 -4.32
CA CYS A 116 15.68 -3.98 -5.04
C CYS A 116 16.87 -3.02 -5.16
N SER A 117 18.07 -3.52 -4.95
CA SER A 117 19.31 -2.80 -5.24
C SER A 117 19.78 -3.03 -6.67
N SER A 118 20.67 -2.16 -7.15
CA SER A 118 21.22 -2.20 -8.52
C SER A 118 22.12 -3.41 -8.79
N ASP A 119 22.57 -4.12 -7.74
CA ASP A 119 23.34 -5.36 -7.83
C ASP A 119 22.47 -6.61 -8.06
N GLY A 120 21.14 -6.45 -8.11
CA GLY A 120 20.20 -7.54 -8.36
C GLY A 120 19.68 -8.22 -7.09
N TYR A 121 19.97 -7.68 -5.90
CA TYR A 121 19.35 -8.15 -4.67
C TYR A 121 17.96 -7.53 -4.48
N CYS A 122 16.96 -8.35 -4.18
CA CYS A 122 15.60 -7.88 -3.89
C CYS A 122 15.09 -8.46 -2.57
N LYS A 123 14.30 -7.65 -1.85
CA LYS A 123 13.51 -8.04 -0.69
C LYS A 123 12.04 -8.14 -1.08
N MET A 124 11.42 -9.26 -0.74
CA MET A 124 10.03 -9.54 -1.08
C MET A 124 9.27 -10.07 0.13
N TRP A 125 7.96 -9.85 0.16
CA TRP A 125 7.09 -10.26 1.26
C TRP A 125 5.85 -11.02 0.79
N PHE A 126 5.54 -12.08 1.50
CA PHE A 126 4.26 -12.76 1.43
C PHE A 126 3.63 -12.81 2.81
N ALA A 127 2.32 -12.90 2.86
CA ALA A 127 1.59 -13.02 4.12
C ALA A 127 0.53 -14.11 4.07
N ASN A 128 0.24 -14.67 5.24
CA ASN A 128 -0.81 -15.64 5.47
C ASN A 128 -1.62 -15.22 6.70
N ARG A 129 -2.88 -14.83 6.47
CA ARG A 129 -3.79 -14.34 7.53
C ARG A 129 -4.17 -15.42 8.54
N GLU A 130 -4.34 -16.66 8.10
CA GLU A 130 -4.75 -17.77 8.97
C GLU A 130 -3.66 -18.13 9.98
N LEU A 131 -2.41 -18.11 9.54
CA LEU A 131 -1.25 -18.33 10.39
C LEU A 131 -0.85 -17.08 11.19
N GLY A 132 -1.33 -15.89 10.79
CA GLY A 132 -0.90 -14.62 11.37
C GLY A 132 0.59 -14.33 11.12
N LEU A 133 1.11 -14.80 9.98
CA LEU A 133 2.52 -14.74 9.63
C LEU A 133 2.74 -13.97 8.33
N ARG A 134 3.93 -13.38 8.23
CA ARG A 134 4.54 -12.92 6.98
C ARG A 134 5.90 -13.58 6.81
N VAL A 135 6.33 -13.72 5.57
CA VAL A 135 7.66 -14.23 5.22
C VAL A 135 8.38 -13.23 4.37
N ARG A 136 9.59 -12.86 4.82
CA ARG A 136 10.55 -12.09 4.02
C ARG A 136 11.35 -13.08 3.19
N VAL A 137 11.49 -12.80 1.91
CA VAL A 137 12.32 -13.58 0.98
C VAL A 137 13.37 -12.65 0.40
N GLY A 138 14.64 -13.04 0.53
CA GLY A 138 15.75 -12.36 -0.13
C GLY A 138 16.17 -13.13 -1.38
N THR A 139 16.24 -12.43 -2.50
CA THR A 139 16.64 -13.01 -3.78
C THR A 139 17.86 -12.32 -4.35
N TYR A 140 18.59 -12.99 -5.25
CA TYR A 140 19.67 -12.39 -6.02
C TYR A 140 19.60 -12.84 -7.48
N GLY A 141 19.66 -11.89 -8.40
CA GLY A 141 19.70 -12.13 -9.83
C GLY A 141 19.03 -11.00 -10.61
N PRO A 142 18.83 -11.18 -11.92
CA PRO A 142 18.03 -10.24 -12.70
C PRO A 142 16.62 -10.12 -12.12
N ASN A 143 16.08 -8.91 -12.12
CA ASN A 143 14.76 -8.60 -11.54
C ASN A 143 13.74 -8.16 -12.59
N ASP A 144 13.99 -8.42 -13.89
CA ASP A 144 12.99 -8.18 -14.93
C ASP A 144 11.86 -9.22 -14.89
N ARG A 145 10.75 -8.87 -15.56
CA ARG A 145 9.51 -9.65 -15.59
C ARG A 145 9.73 -11.09 -16.08
N GLY A 146 10.55 -11.29 -17.10
CA GLY A 146 10.79 -12.62 -17.69
C GLY A 146 11.53 -13.52 -16.70
N ASN A 147 12.57 -12.99 -16.08
CA ASN A 147 13.41 -13.72 -15.12
C ASN A 147 12.69 -14.02 -13.80
N THR A 148 11.76 -13.16 -13.39
CA THR A 148 11.08 -13.29 -12.09
C THR A 148 9.77 -14.06 -12.15
N LEU A 149 9.12 -14.15 -13.32
CA LEU A 149 7.89 -14.91 -13.53
C LEU A 149 8.10 -16.31 -14.14
N GLY A 150 9.36 -16.71 -14.40
CA GLY A 150 9.72 -18.09 -14.77
C GLY A 150 10.09 -18.34 -16.24
N ASN A 151 10.29 -17.28 -17.04
CA ASN A 151 10.58 -17.36 -18.48
C ASN A 151 12.02 -16.94 -18.86
N GLY A 152 12.95 -16.77 -17.90
CA GLY A 152 14.35 -16.42 -18.19
C GLY A 152 15.37 -16.90 -17.15
N THR A 153 16.59 -16.34 -17.11
CA THR A 153 17.62 -16.67 -16.11
C THR A 153 17.10 -16.48 -14.70
N ALA A 154 17.02 -17.56 -13.94
CA ALA A 154 16.31 -17.59 -12.66
C ALA A 154 16.95 -16.69 -11.60
N THR A 155 16.16 -15.76 -11.06
CA THR A 155 16.46 -15.09 -9.79
C THR A 155 16.47 -16.15 -8.69
N ALA A 156 17.59 -16.27 -7.97
CA ALA A 156 17.77 -17.32 -6.97
C ALA A 156 17.37 -16.84 -5.57
N VAL A 157 16.67 -17.69 -4.82
CA VAL A 157 16.38 -17.44 -3.40
C VAL A 157 17.66 -17.64 -2.58
N ARG A 158 17.95 -16.68 -1.70
CA ARG A 158 19.16 -16.69 -0.86
C ARG A 158 18.85 -16.92 0.61
N TYR A 159 17.75 -16.36 1.09
CA TYR A 159 17.26 -16.57 2.46
C TYR A 159 15.76 -16.34 2.53
N TRP A 160 15.17 -16.78 3.65
CA TRP A 160 13.82 -16.46 4.06
C TRP A 160 13.77 -16.27 5.57
N GLU A 161 12.76 -15.55 6.04
CA GLU A 161 12.51 -15.34 7.46
C GLU A 161 11.02 -15.19 7.71
N PHE A 162 10.48 -15.99 8.64
CA PHE A 162 9.10 -15.85 9.10
C PHE A 162 9.02 -14.87 10.26
N VAL A 163 8.06 -13.97 10.17
CA VAL A 163 7.81 -12.92 11.17
C VAL A 163 6.31 -12.92 11.48
N GLY A 164 5.96 -12.71 12.75
CA GLY A 164 4.57 -12.46 13.12
C GLY A 164 4.02 -11.22 12.42
N VAL A 165 2.72 -11.23 12.13
CA VAL A 165 2.02 -10.00 11.76
C VAL A 165 1.72 -9.23 13.05
N ASP A 166 2.14 -7.97 13.09
CA ASP A 166 1.87 -7.10 14.23
C ASP A 166 0.36 -6.90 14.38
N ALA A 167 -0.22 -7.46 15.44
CA ALA A 167 -1.60 -7.23 15.81
C ALA A 167 -1.64 -6.11 16.85
N PRO A 168 -2.43 -5.04 16.63
CA PRO A 168 -2.64 -4.05 17.67
C PRO A 168 -3.27 -4.70 18.91
N ALA A 169 -3.02 -4.11 20.07
CA ALA A 169 -3.63 -4.56 21.32
C ALA A 169 -5.16 -4.61 21.19
N ALA A 170 -5.79 -5.56 21.91
CA ALA A 170 -7.24 -5.73 21.87
C ALA A 170 -7.95 -4.48 22.43
N ALA A 171 -8.59 -3.75 21.54
CA ALA A 171 -9.45 -2.61 21.87
C ALA A 171 -10.84 -3.08 22.33
N ALA A 172 -11.50 -2.27 23.15
CA ALA A 172 -12.90 -2.51 23.50
C ALA A 172 -13.77 -2.36 22.25
N CYS A 173 -14.65 -3.32 22.00
CA CYS A 173 -15.46 -3.30 20.79
C CYS A 173 -16.42 -2.09 20.78
N PRO A 174 -16.43 -1.27 19.72
CA PRO A 174 -17.29 -0.09 19.67
C PRO A 174 -18.76 -0.46 19.57
N ALA A 175 -19.11 -1.59 18.94
CA ALA A 175 -20.47 -2.15 18.94
C ALA A 175 -20.46 -3.61 18.46
N GLY A 176 -21.30 -4.45 19.06
CA GLY A 176 -21.53 -5.82 18.57
C GLY A 176 -22.57 -5.89 17.42
N ASP A 177 -23.51 -4.94 17.38
CA ASP A 177 -24.41 -4.79 16.24
C ASP A 177 -23.67 -4.20 15.04
N PHE A 178 -23.88 -4.79 13.85
CA PHE A 178 -23.10 -4.43 12.66
C PHE A 178 -23.41 -3.02 12.16
N ASP A 179 -24.67 -2.60 12.14
CA ASP A 179 -25.05 -1.30 11.59
C ASP A 179 -24.55 -0.17 12.49
N GLN A 180 -24.63 -0.36 13.81
CA GLN A 180 -24.02 0.54 14.79
C GLN A 180 -22.50 0.56 14.66
N PHE A 181 -21.87 -0.60 14.49
CA PHE A 181 -20.42 -0.71 14.26
C PHE A 181 -20.02 0.07 13.02
N LEU A 182 -20.65 -0.19 11.87
CA LEU A 182 -20.32 0.43 10.59
C LEU A 182 -20.47 1.96 10.66
N THR A 183 -21.52 2.43 11.33
CA THR A 183 -21.73 3.87 11.54
C THR A 183 -20.58 4.50 12.32
N ARG A 184 -20.15 3.87 13.43
CA ARG A 184 -19.02 4.37 14.25
C ARG A 184 -17.69 4.28 13.50
N PHE A 185 -17.45 3.14 12.85
CA PHE A 185 -16.27 2.88 12.02
C PHE A 185 -16.12 3.94 10.92
N ALA A 186 -17.20 4.22 10.19
CA ALA A 186 -17.19 5.22 9.13
C ALA A 186 -17.17 6.68 9.66
N ALA A 187 -17.58 6.94 10.91
CA ALA A 187 -17.53 8.27 11.48
C ALA A 187 -16.11 8.67 11.92
N ASP A 188 -15.35 7.75 12.51
CA ASP A 188 -14.06 8.03 13.15
C ASP A 188 -12.88 7.33 12.42
N PRO A 189 -11.96 8.08 11.77
CA PRO A 189 -10.81 7.48 11.10
C PRO A 189 -9.82 6.78 12.05
N ALA A 190 -9.73 7.20 13.32
CA ALA A 190 -8.87 6.53 14.29
C ALA A 190 -9.43 5.15 14.65
N LEU A 191 -10.74 5.10 14.93
CA LEU A 191 -11.46 3.85 15.14
C LEU A 191 -11.37 2.93 13.92
N ALA A 192 -11.52 3.48 12.71
CA ALA A 192 -11.38 2.71 11.47
C ALA A 192 -10.03 2.00 11.37
N ARG A 193 -8.93 2.68 11.71
CA ARG A 193 -7.58 2.10 11.73
C ARG A 193 -7.44 1.00 12.77
N GLU A 194 -8.01 1.18 13.95
CA GLU A 194 -7.94 0.22 15.06
C GLU A 194 -8.74 -1.07 14.80
N PHE A 195 -9.87 -0.93 14.11
CA PHE A 195 -10.77 -2.03 13.74
C PHE A 195 -10.57 -2.52 12.30
N THR A 196 -9.49 -2.11 11.65
CA THR A 196 -9.00 -2.77 10.43
C THR A 196 -8.16 -3.99 10.83
N ALA A 197 -8.31 -5.11 10.12
CA ALA A 197 -7.54 -6.31 10.40
C ALA A 197 -6.03 -6.08 10.14
N PRO A 198 -5.12 -6.76 10.87
CA PRO A 198 -3.67 -6.61 10.66
C PRO A 198 -3.21 -6.88 9.22
N LEU A 199 -3.94 -7.74 8.51
CA LEU A 199 -3.83 -7.94 7.07
C LEU A 199 -5.19 -7.73 6.44
N VAL A 200 -5.25 -6.83 5.46
CA VAL A 200 -6.42 -6.60 4.61
C VAL A 200 -6.16 -7.26 3.26
N LYS A 201 -7.04 -8.17 2.84
CA LYS A 201 -6.96 -8.77 1.50
C LYS A 201 -7.54 -7.79 0.50
N VAL A 202 -6.75 -7.34 -0.45
CA VAL A 202 -7.17 -6.40 -1.50
C VAL A 202 -7.10 -7.11 -2.84
N VAL A 203 -8.12 -6.95 -3.68
CA VAL A 203 -8.04 -7.35 -5.08
C VAL A 203 -7.61 -6.14 -5.90
N GLU A 204 -6.54 -6.29 -6.66
CA GLU A 204 -5.98 -5.22 -7.48
C GLU A 204 -5.99 -5.65 -8.95
N LEU A 205 -6.05 -4.69 -9.88
CA LEU A 205 -5.82 -4.99 -11.30
C LEU A 205 -4.33 -5.01 -11.58
N ARG A 206 -3.84 -6.16 -12.04
CA ARG A 206 -2.53 -6.28 -12.63
C ARG A 206 -2.68 -6.17 -14.15
N SER A 207 -2.27 -5.04 -14.70
CA SER A 207 -2.22 -4.82 -16.14
C SER A 207 -1.01 -5.49 -16.77
N ASP A 208 -1.22 -6.24 -17.84
CA ASP A 208 -0.17 -6.71 -18.73
C ASP A 208 -0.56 -6.61 -20.21
N GLU A 209 0.25 -7.21 -21.09
CA GLU A 209 0.04 -7.17 -22.55
C GLU A 209 -1.30 -7.81 -22.96
N ASP A 210 -1.85 -8.70 -22.12
CA ASP A 210 -3.10 -9.41 -22.36
C ASP A 210 -4.31 -8.72 -21.69
N GLY A 211 -4.09 -7.62 -20.95
CA GLY A 211 -5.12 -6.81 -20.29
C GLY A 211 -5.01 -6.79 -18.77
N ASP A 212 -6.11 -6.42 -18.11
CA ASP A 212 -6.18 -6.32 -16.66
C ASP A 212 -6.65 -7.63 -16.03
N VAL A 213 -5.82 -8.21 -15.16
CA VAL A 213 -6.14 -9.43 -14.42
C VAL A 213 -6.30 -9.11 -12.93
N PRO A 214 -7.44 -9.43 -12.30
CA PRO A 214 -7.60 -9.26 -10.86
C PRO A 214 -6.64 -10.19 -10.12
N GLN A 215 -5.86 -9.62 -9.21
CA GLN A 215 -4.90 -10.34 -8.39
C GLN A 215 -5.13 -10.01 -6.92
N PRO A 216 -5.38 -11.02 -6.06
CA PRO A 216 -5.44 -10.78 -4.62
C PRO A 216 -4.04 -10.58 -4.05
N VAL A 217 -3.91 -9.56 -3.21
CA VAL A 217 -2.73 -9.25 -2.40
C VAL A 217 -3.16 -9.01 -0.95
N TYR A 218 -2.20 -8.97 -0.04
CA TYR A 218 -2.39 -8.39 1.28
C TYR A 218 -1.80 -6.99 1.33
N VAL A 219 -2.41 -6.13 2.13
CA VAL A 219 -1.86 -4.87 2.63
C VAL A 219 -1.85 -4.93 4.15
N LEU A 220 -0.81 -4.38 4.79
CA LEU A 220 -0.82 -4.23 6.25
C LEU A 220 -1.97 -3.30 6.67
N GLY A 221 -2.75 -3.68 7.68
CA GLY A 221 -3.88 -2.86 8.17
C GLY A 221 -3.47 -1.44 8.56
N SER A 222 -2.26 -1.27 9.10
CA SER A 222 -1.67 0.05 9.41
C SER A 222 -1.42 0.92 8.18
N ALA A 223 -1.19 0.29 7.01
CA ALA A 223 -0.96 0.94 5.73
C ALA A 223 -2.22 1.03 4.85
N TYR A 224 -3.27 0.27 5.16
CA TYR A 224 -4.50 0.27 4.36
C TYR A 224 -5.23 1.63 4.42
N ARG A 225 -5.62 2.14 3.24
CA ARG A 225 -6.31 3.43 3.08
C ARG A 225 -7.56 3.36 2.17
N GLY A 226 -7.91 2.20 1.63
CA GLY A 226 -8.96 2.05 0.62
C GLY A 226 -10.41 2.16 1.12
N PHE A 227 -10.64 2.38 2.42
CA PHE A 227 -12.00 2.54 2.93
C PHE A 227 -12.51 3.97 2.71
N ASP A 228 -13.16 4.18 1.57
CA ASP A 228 -13.59 5.50 1.08
C ASP A 228 -15.02 5.87 1.47
N VAL A 229 -15.44 5.52 2.68
CA VAL A 229 -16.79 5.83 3.19
C VAL A 229 -16.70 6.59 4.51
N ARG A 230 -17.41 7.71 4.60
CA ARG A 230 -17.51 8.56 5.79
C ARG A 230 -18.95 8.66 6.26
N TYR A 231 -19.20 8.49 7.55
CA TYR A 231 -20.50 8.82 8.14
C TYR A 231 -20.46 10.21 8.77
N ARG A 232 -21.31 11.12 8.31
CA ARG A 232 -21.45 12.49 8.85
C ARG A 232 -22.87 13.00 8.62
N ASN A 233 -23.36 13.88 9.49
CA ASN A 233 -24.68 14.52 9.35
C ASN A 233 -25.85 13.53 9.14
N GLY A 234 -25.77 12.34 9.73
CA GLY A 234 -26.81 11.32 9.63
C GLY A 234 -26.80 10.48 8.35
N ALA A 235 -25.76 10.59 7.51
CA ALA A 235 -25.65 9.86 6.26
C ALA A 235 -24.23 9.38 5.98
N TYR A 236 -24.12 8.36 5.13
CA TYR A 236 -22.85 7.94 4.55
C TYR A 236 -22.52 8.83 3.35
N HIS A 237 -21.23 9.03 3.08
CA HIS A 237 -20.71 9.80 1.98
C HIS A 237 -19.48 9.08 1.42
N PHE A 238 -19.32 9.12 0.11
CA PHE A 238 -18.07 8.71 -0.53
C PHE A 238 -16.96 9.71 -0.19
N VAL A 239 -15.74 9.23 -0.03
CA VAL A 239 -14.55 10.05 0.23
C VAL A 239 -13.61 9.91 -0.95
N HIS A 240 -13.21 11.03 -1.54
CA HIS A 240 -12.18 11.09 -2.56
C HIS A 240 -11.09 12.05 -2.11
N GLU A 241 -9.84 11.60 -2.08
CA GLU A 241 -8.70 12.43 -1.65
C GLU A 241 -8.89 13.10 -0.28
N GLY A 242 -9.63 12.44 0.62
CA GLY A 242 -9.94 12.94 1.96
C GLY A 242 -11.16 13.87 2.03
N GLU A 243 -11.70 14.30 0.90
CA GLU A 243 -12.91 15.10 0.83
C GLU A 243 -14.14 14.22 0.69
N SER A 244 -15.15 14.43 1.53
CA SER A 244 -16.39 13.69 1.40
C SER A 244 -17.37 14.41 0.47
N ASP A 245 -17.98 13.64 -0.41
CA ASP A 245 -18.96 14.15 -1.36
C ASP A 245 -20.19 14.75 -0.64
N LYS A 246 -20.86 15.69 -1.31
CA LYS A 246 -22.05 16.36 -0.77
C LYS A 246 -23.26 15.43 -0.78
N GLN A 247 -23.34 14.55 -1.77
CA GLN A 247 -24.47 13.64 -1.90
C GLN A 247 -24.37 12.49 -0.89
N PRO A 248 -25.48 12.13 -0.23
CA PRO A 248 -25.54 10.91 0.56
C PRO A 248 -25.28 9.68 -0.31
N LEU A 249 -24.34 8.85 0.13
CA LEU A 249 -24.03 7.55 -0.43
C LEU A 249 -24.99 6.50 0.13
N LYS A 250 -25.67 5.77 -0.75
CA LYS A 250 -26.48 4.61 -0.35
C LYS A 250 -25.61 3.36 -0.30
N LEU A 251 -25.42 2.83 0.90
CA LEU A 251 -24.77 1.54 1.09
C LEU A 251 -25.76 0.39 0.93
N SER A 252 -25.29 -0.72 0.37
CA SER A 252 -25.93 -2.03 0.44
C SER A 252 -25.15 -2.91 1.40
N VAL A 253 -25.83 -3.50 2.37
CA VAL A 253 -25.21 -4.43 3.33
C VAL A 253 -25.82 -5.80 3.12
N SER A 254 -24.98 -6.77 2.77
CA SER A 254 -25.39 -8.17 2.59
C SER A 254 -24.72 -9.09 3.62
N ARG A 255 -25.42 -10.13 4.04
CA ARG A 255 -24.87 -11.17 4.93
C ARG A 255 -24.11 -12.19 4.09
N GLN A 256 -22.85 -12.45 4.45
CA GLN A 256 -21.97 -13.44 3.81
C GLN A 256 -21.71 -14.61 4.77
N GLY A 257 -22.78 -15.14 5.37
CA GLY A 257 -22.73 -16.09 6.48
C GLY A 257 -23.01 -15.44 7.84
N ALA A 258 -22.80 -16.20 8.92
CA ALA A 258 -23.10 -15.75 10.28
C ALA A 258 -22.21 -14.56 10.70
N ASN A 259 -20.91 -14.71 10.48
CA ASN A 259 -19.87 -13.82 11.01
C ASN A 259 -19.25 -12.92 9.95
N ALA A 260 -19.92 -12.70 8.81
CA ALA A 260 -19.40 -11.82 7.77
C ALA A 260 -20.50 -10.96 7.14
N ARG A 261 -20.11 -9.74 6.78
CA ARG A 261 -20.94 -8.75 6.08
C ARG A 261 -20.15 -8.19 4.92
N LEU A 262 -20.82 -7.99 3.79
CA LEU A 262 -20.29 -7.26 2.66
C LEU A 262 -21.04 -5.94 2.55
N VAL A 263 -20.30 -4.85 2.65
CA VAL A 263 -20.78 -3.48 2.45
C VAL A 263 -20.38 -3.09 1.04
N SER A 264 -21.32 -2.74 0.18
CA SER A 264 -21.02 -2.28 -1.17
C SER A 264 -21.76 -0.99 -1.49
N TYR A 265 -21.23 -0.24 -2.44
CA TYR A 265 -21.87 0.95 -2.97
C TYR A 265 -21.63 1.06 -4.46
N ARG A 266 -22.43 1.91 -5.11
CA ARG A 266 -22.26 2.27 -6.52
C ARG A 266 -22.23 3.78 -6.63
N LEU A 267 -21.27 4.27 -7.39
CA LEU A 267 -21.16 5.63 -7.89
C LEU A 267 -21.55 5.56 -9.37
N ASN A 268 -22.66 6.20 -9.74
CA ASN A 268 -23.14 6.22 -11.13
C ASN A 268 -23.29 4.81 -11.76
N MET A 269 -23.10 4.67 -13.09
CA MET A 269 -23.40 3.42 -13.83
C MET A 269 -22.30 2.35 -13.81
N SER A 270 -21.07 2.69 -13.40
CA SER A 270 -19.92 1.78 -13.53
C SER A 270 -18.91 1.83 -12.38
N GLU A 271 -18.99 2.82 -11.49
CA GLU A 271 -18.05 2.97 -10.40
C GLU A 271 -18.67 2.40 -9.11
N GLY A 272 -17.85 1.83 -8.25
CA GLY A 272 -18.30 1.22 -7.01
C GLY A 272 -17.15 0.50 -6.34
N ASN A 273 -17.35 0.20 -5.06
CA ASN A 273 -16.46 -0.69 -4.34
C ASN A 273 -17.27 -1.48 -3.30
N SER A 274 -16.62 -2.50 -2.76
CA SER A 274 -17.15 -3.28 -1.66
C SER A 274 -16.08 -3.53 -0.60
N TYR A 275 -16.54 -3.82 0.61
CA TYR A 275 -15.70 -4.10 1.76
C TYR A 275 -16.29 -5.25 2.55
N ARG A 276 -15.44 -6.21 2.89
CA ARG A 276 -15.84 -7.34 3.73
C ARG A 276 -15.42 -7.08 5.17
N PHE A 277 -16.41 -7.21 6.05
CA PHE A 277 -16.23 -7.17 7.49
C PHE A 277 -16.49 -8.55 8.10
N GLU A 278 -15.66 -8.94 9.06
CA GLU A 278 -15.80 -10.21 9.78
C GLU A 278 -15.91 -9.98 11.28
N ASP A 279 -16.81 -10.72 11.93
CA ASP A 279 -16.94 -10.79 13.38
C ASP A 279 -15.92 -11.78 13.93
N LYS A 280 -15.04 -11.29 14.82
CA LYS A 280 -14.09 -12.10 15.55
C LYS A 280 -14.27 -11.87 17.05
N GLY A 281 -14.99 -12.78 17.68
CA GLY A 281 -15.22 -12.73 19.13
C GLY A 281 -16.23 -11.66 19.54
N GLY A 282 -17.28 -11.45 18.75
CA GLY A 282 -18.31 -10.44 19.02
C GLY A 282 -17.88 -9.02 18.65
N CYS A 283 -16.85 -8.88 17.81
CA CYS A 283 -16.43 -7.60 17.30
C CYS A 283 -16.06 -7.64 15.82
N TRP A 284 -16.61 -6.70 15.07
CA TRP A 284 -16.42 -6.56 13.63
C TRP A 284 -15.09 -5.91 13.30
N ARG A 285 -14.47 -6.35 12.18
CA ARG A 285 -13.27 -5.74 11.62
C ARG A 285 -13.33 -5.71 10.10
N LEU A 286 -12.76 -4.68 9.49
CA LEU A 286 -12.56 -4.66 8.03
C LEU A 286 -11.43 -5.64 7.66
N THR A 287 -11.73 -6.59 6.79
CA THR A 287 -10.81 -7.70 6.45
C THR A 287 -10.47 -7.77 4.97
N GLU A 288 -11.35 -7.32 4.08
CA GLU A 288 -11.13 -7.41 2.64
C GLU A 288 -11.71 -6.21 1.89
N ASP A 289 -11.07 -5.91 0.77
CA ASP A 289 -11.44 -4.97 -0.28
C ASP A 289 -11.47 -5.80 -1.59
N PRO A 290 -12.58 -6.54 -1.83
CA PRO A 290 -12.58 -7.66 -2.76
C PRO A 290 -12.86 -7.25 -4.21
N GLU A 291 -13.21 -5.99 -4.46
CA GLU A 291 -13.38 -5.45 -5.80
C GLU A 291 -12.18 -4.56 -6.11
N PRO A 292 -11.55 -4.72 -7.29
CA PRO A 292 -10.55 -3.76 -7.70
C PRO A 292 -11.21 -2.39 -7.91
N PRO A 293 -10.50 -1.29 -7.60
CA PRO A 293 -10.98 0.04 -7.95
C PRO A 293 -11.23 0.08 -9.47
N SER A 294 -12.45 0.46 -9.85
CA SER A 294 -12.79 0.67 -11.25
C SER A 294 -12.00 1.88 -11.78
N PRO A 295 -11.39 1.79 -12.98
CA PRO A 295 -10.64 2.90 -13.58
C PRO A 295 -11.54 4.08 -13.94
#